data_AF-A0A1H0ZZI6-F1
#
_entry.id   AF-A0A1H0ZZI6-F1
#
_cell.length_a   1.000
_cell.length_b   1.000
_cell.length_c   1.000
_cell.angle_alpha   90.00
_cell.angle_beta   90.00
_cell.angle_gamma   90.00
#
_symmetry.space_group_name_H-M   'P 1'
#
loop_
_entity.id
_entity.type
_entity.pdbx_description
1 polymer ?
#
loop_
_entity_poly.entity_id
_entity_poly.type
_entity_poly.pdbx_seq_one_letter_code
_entity_poly.pdbx_strand_id
1 'polypeptide(L)'
;MSPARRFLALRWAIVGVWAALLTARVIVVAVSPDADLTFFGIAEVVSIALGFAVIAVAVVRGQSMRRRHEDEALALAIRRIDPTVWLVPAAPTAELRSSIETIRPEVSLGHRVTWAFGATEASLWELEERRATRLLVIRWSRMVHVGLEDVQGDGRSWAIAMHYVRPDDTTAVATFFVRSAPGSRRMLGRGPRLERLVADLARERIVA
;
A
#
# COMPACT_ATOMS: atom_id res chain seq x y z
N MET A 1 1.34 24.46 14.31
CA MET A 1 0.00 23.84 14.22
C MET A 1 0.12 22.44 13.64
N SER A 2 -0.49 21.43 14.27
CA SER A 2 -0.45 20.05 13.76
C SER A 2 -1.26 19.90 12.46
N PRO A 3 -0.89 18.96 11.55
CA PRO A 3 -1.60 18.71 10.29
C PRO A 3 -3.09 18.38 10.50
N ALA A 4 -3.44 17.72 11.61
CA ALA A 4 -4.83 17.45 11.99
C ALA A 4 -5.65 18.73 12.24
N ARG A 5 -5.06 19.74 12.91
CA ARG A 5 -5.73 21.03 13.15
C ARG A 5 -5.91 21.84 11.86
N ARG A 6 -4.95 21.79 10.94
CA ARG A 6 -5.07 22.44 9.62
C ARG A 6 -6.22 21.84 8.81
N PHE A 7 -6.38 20.53 8.85
CA PHE A 7 -7.47 19.84 8.16
C PHE A 7 -8.85 20.18 8.75
N LEU A 8 -8.95 20.19 10.09
CA LEU A 8 -10.16 20.59 10.80
C LEU A 8 -10.56 22.04 10.47
N ALA A 9 -9.60 22.97 10.50
CA ALA A 9 -9.83 24.37 10.16
C ALA A 9 -10.28 24.55 8.70
N LEU A 10 -9.64 23.84 7.75
CA LEU A 10 -10.02 23.87 6.34
C LEU A 10 -11.44 23.34 6.10
N ARG A 11 -11.82 22.24 6.77
CA ARG A 11 -13.18 21.69 6.70
C ARG A 11 -14.22 22.71 7.17
N TRP A 12 -13.99 23.35 8.31
CA TRP A 12 -14.91 24.35 8.85
C TRP A 12 -14.95 25.63 8.01
N ALA A 13 -13.83 26.02 7.40
CA ALA A 13 -13.82 27.13 6.44
C ALA A 13 -14.70 26.84 5.22
N ILE A 14 -14.62 25.63 4.64
CA ILE A 14 -15.46 25.24 3.49
C ILE A 14 -16.94 25.23 3.88
N VAL A 15 -17.28 24.62 5.03
CA VAL A 15 -18.65 24.61 5.53
C VAL A 15 -19.17 26.02 5.79
N GLY A 16 -18.33 26.90 6.34
CA GLY A 16 -18.67 28.31 6.58
C GLY A 16 -18.95 29.07 5.28
N VAL A 17 -18.14 28.86 4.23
CA VAL A 17 -18.36 29.47 2.91
C VAL A 17 -19.67 28.97 2.30
N TRP A 18 -19.95 27.66 2.37
CA TRP A 18 -21.21 27.10 1.87
C TRP A 18 -22.43 27.64 2.62
N ALA A 19 -22.33 27.73 3.96
CA ALA A 19 -23.40 28.30 4.77
C ALA A 19 -23.65 29.77 4.39
N ALA A 20 -22.60 30.57 4.24
CA ALA A 20 -22.71 31.98 3.85
C ALA A 20 -23.36 32.16 2.47
N LEU A 21 -22.95 31.36 1.47
CA LEU A 21 -23.55 31.40 0.13
C LEU A 21 -25.02 31.01 0.15
N LEU A 22 -25.38 29.94 0.88
CA LEU A 22 -26.76 29.51 1.02
C LEU A 22 -27.61 30.58 1.72
N THR A 23 -27.12 31.15 2.81
CA THR A 23 -27.82 32.22 3.54
C THR A 23 -28.02 33.46 2.65
N ALA A 24 -26.99 33.88 1.93
CA ALA A 24 -27.10 35.01 1.00
C ALA A 24 -28.10 34.72 -0.13
N ARG A 25 -28.15 33.49 -0.66
CA ARG A 25 -29.17 33.09 -1.64
C ARG A 25 -30.59 33.21 -1.09
N VAL A 26 -30.82 32.68 0.12
CA VAL A 26 -32.13 32.75 0.79
C VAL A 26 -32.56 34.20 0.99
N ILE A 27 -31.64 35.07 1.42
CA ILE A 27 -31.90 36.50 1.59
C ILE A 27 -32.26 37.17 0.27
N VAL A 28 -31.47 36.97 -0.80
CA VAL A 28 -31.71 37.63 -2.10
C VAL A 28 -33.05 37.16 -2.70
N VAL A 29 -33.36 35.86 -2.64
CA VAL A 29 -34.65 35.33 -3.12
C VAL A 29 -35.82 35.90 -2.31
N ALA A 30 -35.67 36.05 -1.00
CA ALA A 30 -36.73 36.57 -0.14
C ALA A 30 -36.95 38.09 -0.29
N VAL A 31 -35.89 38.86 -0.55
CA VAL A 31 -35.94 40.33 -0.62
C VAL A 31 -36.19 40.83 -2.05
N SER A 32 -35.80 40.08 -3.07
CA SER A 32 -35.85 40.51 -4.47
C SER A 32 -36.11 39.33 -5.42
N PRO A 33 -37.35 38.84 -5.50
CA PRO A 33 -37.68 37.63 -6.26
C PRO A 33 -37.40 37.73 -7.76
N ASP A 34 -37.36 38.95 -8.32
CA ASP A 34 -37.09 39.19 -9.75
C ASP A 34 -35.58 39.39 -10.06
N ALA A 35 -34.70 39.24 -9.07
CA ALA A 35 -33.26 39.43 -9.28
C ALA A 35 -32.67 38.34 -10.19
N ASP A 36 -31.83 38.73 -11.15
CA ASP A 36 -31.07 37.78 -11.96
C ASP A 36 -29.99 37.10 -11.11
N LEU A 37 -30.29 35.87 -10.69
CA LEU A 37 -29.44 35.06 -9.82
C LEU A 37 -28.38 34.26 -10.58
N THR A 38 -28.21 34.46 -11.89
CA THR A 38 -27.30 33.64 -12.71
C THR A 38 -25.87 33.68 -12.18
N PHE A 39 -25.36 34.86 -11.83
CA PHE A 39 -24.01 35.02 -11.25
C PHE A 39 -23.89 34.34 -9.88
N PHE A 40 -24.95 34.41 -9.06
CA PHE A 40 -24.99 33.78 -7.73
C PHE A 40 -25.02 32.25 -7.86
N GLY A 41 -25.79 31.72 -8.80
CA GLY A 41 -25.84 30.29 -9.12
C GLY A 41 -24.49 29.77 -9.63
N ILE A 42 -23.79 30.51 -10.49
CA ILE A 42 -22.43 30.16 -10.93
C ILE A 42 -21.47 30.12 -9.72
N ALA A 43 -21.50 31.14 -8.86
CA ALA A 43 -20.65 31.20 -7.67
C ALA A 43 -20.91 30.02 -6.72
N GLU A 44 -22.17 29.61 -6.56
CA GLU A 44 -22.56 28.46 -5.74
C GLU A 44 -22.07 27.15 -6.34
N VAL A 45 -22.26 26.92 -7.64
CA VAL A 45 -21.76 25.73 -8.34
C VAL A 45 -20.23 25.63 -8.23
N VAL A 46 -19.51 26.72 -8.46
CA VAL A 46 -18.04 26.75 -8.33
C VAL A 46 -17.61 26.44 -6.90
N SER A 47 -18.30 26.98 -5.90
CA SER A 47 -17.98 26.77 -4.49
C SER A 47 -18.27 25.34 -4.03
N ILE A 48 -19.36 24.75 -4.49
CA ILE A 48 -19.69 23.34 -4.24
C ILE A 48 -18.65 22.44 -4.91
N ALA A 49 -18.34 22.67 -6.19
CA ALA A 49 -17.34 21.89 -6.93
C ALA A 49 -15.96 21.96 -6.25
N LEU A 50 -15.54 23.15 -5.79
CA LEU A 50 -14.28 23.32 -5.07
C LEU A 50 -14.28 22.56 -3.73
N GLY A 51 -15.37 22.62 -2.96
CA GLY A 51 -15.47 21.87 -1.70
C GLY A 51 -15.43 20.36 -1.91
N PHE A 52 -16.12 19.84 -2.94
CA PHE A 52 -16.03 18.43 -3.32
C PHE A 52 -14.60 18.04 -3.73
N ALA A 53 -13.93 18.86 -4.53
CA ALA A 53 -12.54 18.61 -4.94
C ALA A 53 -11.60 18.52 -3.72
N VAL A 54 -11.75 19.42 -2.74
CA VAL A 54 -10.94 19.39 -1.51
C VAL A 54 -11.21 18.11 -0.70
N ILE A 55 -12.48 17.73 -0.53
CA ILE A 55 -12.85 16.49 0.18
C ILE A 55 -12.27 15.27 -0.56
N ALA A 56 -12.40 15.21 -1.88
CA ALA A 56 -11.86 14.12 -2.68
C ALA A 56 -10.33 14.01 -2.51
N VAL A 57 -9.59 15.12 -2.62
CA VAL A 57 -8.14 15.15 -2.39
C VAL A 57 -7.79 14.71 -0.97
N ALA A 58 -8.58 15.12 0.02
CA ALA A 58 -8.37 14.75 1.41
C ALA A 58 -8.60 13.26 1.67
N VAL A 59 -9.67 12.68 1.11
CA VAL A 59 -9.97 11.25 1.20
C VAL A 59 -8.86 10.45 0.54
N VAL A 60 -8.43 10.85 -0.67
CA VAL A 60 -7.33 10.19 -1.38
C VAL A 60 -6.03 10.24 -0.56
N ARG A 61 -5.68 11.40 -0.01
CA ARG A 61 -4.51 11.55 0.86
C ARG A 61 -4.63 10.75 2.16
N GLY A 62 -5.79 10.78 2.81
CA GLY A 62 -6.07 10.05 4.04
C GLY A 62 -5.96 8.54 3.84
N GLN A 63 -6.54 8.01 2.76
CA GLN A 63 -6.38 6.62 2.38
C GLN A 63 -4.91 6.27 2.09
N SER A 64 -4.17 7.15 1.41
CA SER A 64 -2.74 6.91 1.16
C SER A 64 -1.90 6.90 2.44
N MET A 65 -2.21 7.76 3.42
CA MET A 65 -1.48 7.84 4.68
C MET A 65 -1.79 6.64 5.58
N ARG A 66 -3.07 6.28 5.72
CA ARG A 66 -3.49 5.11 6.49
C ARG A 66 -2.82 3.84 5.97
N ARG A 67 -2.73 3.70 4.65
CA ARG A 67 -2.04 2.58 3.98
C ARG A 67 -0.54 2.51 4.25
N ARG A 68 0.13 3.66 4.39
CA ARG A 68 1.56 3.70 4.77
C ARG A 68 1.74 3.29 6.22
N HIS A 69 0.84 3.75 7.08
CA HIS A 69 0.88 3.46 8.51
C HIS A 69 0.67 1.97 8.80
N GLU A 70 -0.23 1.29 8.08
CA GLU A 70 -0.44 -0.16 8.18
C GLU A 70 0.86 -0.94 7.87
N ASP A 71 1.50 -0.68 6.72
CA ASP A 71 2.73 -1.38 6.33
C ASP A 71 3.92 -1.01 7.25
N GLU A 72 4.00 0.24 7.74
CA GLU A 72 5.03 0.67 8.70
C GLU A 72 4.85 0.00 10.06
N ALA A 73 3.61 -0.13 10.55
CA ALA A 73 3.31 -0.85 11.79
C ALA A 73 3.70 -2.32 11.69
N LEU A 74 3.43 -2.95 10.54
CA LEU A 74 3.88 -4.31 10.25
C LEU A 74 5.41 -4.39 10.27
N ALA A 75 6.09 -3.46 9.60
CA ALA A 75 7.55 -3.41 9.56
C ALA A 75 8.17 -3.27 10.96
N LEU A 76 7.58 -2.43 11.83
CA LEU A 76 8.01 -2.28 13.22
C LEU A 76 7.73 -3.53 14.05
N ALA A 77 6.58 -4.17 13.86
CA ALA A 77 6.24 -5.41 14.56
C ALA A 77 7.21 -6.53 14.20
N ILE A 78 7.55 -6.70 12.91
CA ILE A 78 8.51 -7.71 12.46
C ILE A 78 9.92 -7.40 12.99
N ARG A 79 10.39 -6.16 12.90
CA ARG A 79 11.71 -5.76 13.44
C ARG A 79 11.84 -5.96 14.95
N ARG A 80 10.72 -5.93 15.69
CA ARG A 80 10.71 -6.26 17.12
C ARG A 80 10.89 -7.76 17.35
N ILE A 81 10.40 -8.61 16.45
CA ILE A 81 10.55 -10.07 16.53
C ILE A 81 11.97 -10.46 16.13
N ASP A 82 12.46 -9.92 15.01
CA ASP A 82 13.82 -10.13 14.53
C ASP A 82 14.38 -8.83 13.94
N PRO A 83 15.35 -8.16 14.59
CA PRO A 83 15.91 -6.92 14.08
C PRO A 83 16.87 -7.12 12.90
N THR A 84 17.28 -8.36 12.63
CA THR A 84 18.26 -8.70 11.58
C THR A 84 17.60 -8.93 10.22
N VAL A 85 16.27 -9.07 10.17
CA VAL A 85 15.56 -9.34 8.92
C VAL A 85 15.42 -8.13 8.01
N TRP A 86 15.67 -8.37 6.73
CA TRP A 86 15.45 -7.42 5.66
C TRP A 86 13.99 -7.46 5.21
N LEU A 87 13.36 -6.30 5.20
CA LEU A 87 11.95 -6.17 4.85
C LEU A 87 11.79 -5.73 3.40
N VAL A 88 11.14 -6.57 2.61
CA VAL A 88 10.83 -6.30 1.20
C VAL A 88 9.33 -6.19 1.05
N PRO A 89 8.79 -4.97 0.82
CA PRO A 89 7.38 -4.79 0.59
C PRO A 89 7.02 -5.40 -0.77
N ALA A 90 6.00 -6.25 -0.78
CA ALA A 90 5.63 -7.01 -1.95
C ALA A 90 4.11 -7.06 -2.17
N ALA A 91 3.72 -7.52 -3.36
CA ALA A 91 2.37 -7.98 -3.67
C ALA A 91 2.45 -9.44 -4.13
N PRO A 92 1.57 -10.32 -3.61
CA PRO A 92 1.62 -11.73 -3.95
C PRO A 92 1.18 -11.95 -5.41
N THR A 93 1.85 -12.85 -6.12
CA THR A 93 1.39 -13.31 -7.44
C THR A 93 0.16 -14.21 -7.30
N ALA A 94 -0.53 -14.47 -8.42
CA ALA A 94 -1.65 -15.42 -8.42
C ALA A 94 -1.21 -16.82 -7.98
N GLU A 95 -0.03 -17.26 -8.40
CA GLU A 95 0.58 -18.53 -7.99
C GLU A 95 0.88 -18.60 -6.50
N LEU A 96 1.44 -17.53 -5.91
CA LEU A 96 1.68 -17.49 -4.47
C LEU A 96 0.35 -17.48 -3.70
N ARG A 97 -0.65 -16.77 -4.21
CA ARG A 97 -2.00 -16.74 -3.60
C ARG A 97 -2.63 -18.14 -3.59
N SER A 98 -2.62 -18.86 -4.71
CA SER A 98 -3.17 -20.22 -4.77
C SER A 98 -2.41 -21.19 -3.87
N SER A 99 -1.09 -21.03 -3.77
CA SER A 99 -0.26 -21.84 -2.88
C SER A 99 -0.62 -21.61 -1.41
N ILE A 100 -0.79 -20.35 -0.98
CA ILE A 100 -1.20 -20.02 0.39
C ILE A 100 -2.63 -20.47 0.67
N GLU A 101 -3.56 -20.28 -0.27
CA GLU A 101 -4.95 -20.73 -0.12
C GLU A 101 -5.06 -22.25 0.07
N THR A 102 -4.17 -23.01 -0.58
CA THR A 102 -4.10 -24.47 -0.38
C THR A 102 -3.60 -24.86 1.01
N ILE A 103 -2.63 -24.13 1.56
CA ILE A 103 -1.98 -24.45 2.84
C ILE A 103 -2.76 -23.88 4.03
N ARG A 104 -3.35 -22.70 3.87
CA ARG A 104 -4.02 -21.89 4.89
C ARG A 104 -5.35 -21.33 4.32
N PRO A 105 -6.34 -22.18 4.05
CA PRO A 105 -7.61 -21.77 3.43
C PRO A 105 -8.41 -20.77 4.28
N GLU A 106 -8.18 -20.74 5.59
CA GLU A 106 -8.82 -19.80 6.50
C GLU A 106 -8.27 -18.36 6.42
N VAL A 107 -7.16 -18.15 5.69
CA VAL A 107 -6.53 -16.84 5.57
C VAL A 107 -6.68 -16.28 4.16
N SER A 108 -7.45 -15.20 4.02
CA SER A 108 -7.55 -14.48 2.75
C SER A 108 -6.37 -13.53 2.58
N LEU A 109 -5.45 -13.88 1.69
CA LEU A 109 -4.26 -13.09 1.43
C LEU A 109 -4.63 -11.71 0.86
N GLY A 110 -4.24 -10.63 1.53
CA GLY A 110 -4.49 -9.30 1.01
C GLY A 110 -3.65 -8.97 -0.22
N HIS A 111 -3.88 -7.78 -0.75
CA HIS A 111 -3.14 -7.30 -1.94
C HIS A 111 -1.70 -6.88 -1.63
N ARG A 112 -1.34 -6.78 -0.36
CA ARG A 112 -0.07 -6.20 0.10
C ARG A 112 0.45 -7.00 1.26
N VAL A 113 1.70 -7.39 1.14
CA VAL A 113 2.41 -8.22 2.11
C VAL A 113 3.81 -7.65 2.29
N THR A 114 4.48 -8.09 3.36
CA THR A 114 5.89 -7.81 3.58
C THR A 114 6.62 -9.13 3.71
N TRP A 115 7.62 -9.32 2.85
CA TRP A 115 8.58 -10.41 3.01
C TRP A 115 9.65 -9.96 3.99
N ALA A 116 9.96 -10.81 4.95
CA ALA A 116 11.07 -10.65 5.88
C ALA A 116 12.09 -11.73 5.58
N PHE A 117 13.29 -11.33 5.17
CA PHE A 117 14.41 -12.20 4.84
C PHE A 117 15.42 -12.17 5.98
N GLY A 118 15.64 -13.31 6.61
CA GLY A 118 16.75 -13.53 7.53
C GLY A 118 17.76 -14.50 6.90
N ALA A 119 18.88 -14.72 7.59
CA ALA A 119 19.95 -15.58 7.06
C ALA A 119 19.45 -17.00 6.69
N THR A 120 18.64 -17.61 7.55
CA THR A 120 18.20 -19.02 7.41
C THR A 120 16.70 -19.22 7.19
N GLU A 121 15.94 -18.13 7.24
CA GLU A 121 14.51 -18.19 6.97
C GLU A 121 14.01 -16.94 6.25
N ALA A 122 13.10 -17.13 5.30
CA ALA A 122 12.20 -16.07 4.87
C ALA A 122 10.84 -16.28 5.49
N SER A 123 10.13 -15.18 5.70
CA SER A 123 8.73 -15.25 6.04
C SER A 123 7.89 -14.20 5.37
N LEU A 124 6.70 -14.63 4.98
CA LEU A 124 5.66 -13.78 4.44
C LEU A 124 4.76 -13.31 5.58
N TRP A 125 4.54 -12.01 5.66
CA TRP A 125 3.70 -11.40 6.68
C TRP A 125 2.63 -10.52 6.06
N GLU A 126 1.47 -10.53 6.70
CA GLU A 126 0.36 -9.64 6.43
C GLU A 126 -0.13 -8.97 7.71
N LEU A 127 -0.62 -7.74 7.60
CA LEU A 127 -1.29 -7.04 8.69
C LEU A 127 -2.80 -7.04 8.44
N GLU A 128 -3.56 -7.59 9.37
CA GLU A 128 -5.02 -7.52 9.38
C GLU A 128 -5.48 -6.70 10.58
N GLU A 129 -6.11 -5.55 10.30
CA GLU A 129 -6.65 -4.55 11.25
C GLU A 129 -5.66 -4.01 12.30
N ARG A 130 -5.06 -4.86 13.14
CA ARG A 130 -3.94 -4.57 14.07
C ARG A 130 -3.05 -5.79 14.38
N ARG A 131 -3.21 -6.93 13.70
CA ARG A 131 -2.43 -8.15 13.96
C ARG A 131 -1.52 -8.46 12.78
N ALA A 132 -0.23 -8.60 13.08
CA ALA A 132 0.74 -9.11 12.12
C ALA A 132 0.66 -10.65 12.13
N THR A 133 0.20 -11.23 11.03
CA THR A 133 0.05 -12.67 10.87
C THR A 133 1.17 -13.18 9.98
N ARG A 134 1.92 -14.17 10.48
CA ARG A 134 2.92 -14.90 9.70
C ARG A 134 2.19 -15.93 8.85
N LEU A 135 2.29 -15.79 7.53
CA LEU A 135 1.52 -16.58 6.55
C LEU A 135 2.31 -17.77 6.04
N LEU A 136 3.58 -17.54 5.74
CA LEU A 136 4.50 -18.54 5.23
C LEU A 136 5.83 -18.36 5.93
N VAL A 137 6.43 -19.47 6.33
CA VAL A 137 7.81 -19.52 6.79
C VAL A 137 8.54 -20.52 5.94
N ILE A 138 9.54 -20.03 5.24
CA ILE A 138 10.45 -20.85 4.48
C ILE A 138 11.72 -20.92 5.29
N ARG A 139 11.93 -22.06 5.95
CA ARG A 139 13.25 -22.43 6.45
C ARG A 139 14.02 -23.07 5.32
N TRP A 140 15.20 -22.55 5.02
CA TRP A 140 16.05 -23.14 4.00
C TRP A 140 17.39 -23.52 4.62
N SER A 141 17.92 -24.65 4.17
CA SER A 141 19.33 -25.01 4.37
C SER A 141 20.20 -24.35 3.30
N ARG A 142 19.69 -24.24 2.07
CA ARG A 142 20.35 -23.64 0.92
C ARG A 142 19.34 -22.93 0.01
N MET A 143 19.59 -21.67 -0.28
CA MET A 143 18.91 -20.97 -1.37
C MET A 143 19.64 -21.27 -2.69
N VAL A 144 18.87 -21.66 -3.72
CA VAL A 144 19.44 -22.14 -5.00
C VAL A 144 19.52 -21.00 -6.01
N HIS A 145 18.46 -20.20 -6.14
CA HIS A 145 18.40 -19.15 -7.17
C HIS A 145 17.39 -18.05 -6.84
N VAL A 146 17.76 -16.80 -7.07
CA VAL A 146 16.85 -15.64 -7.12
C VAL A 146 16.77 -15.19 -8.58
N GLY A 147 15.60 -15.35 -9.20
CA GLY A 147 15.34 -14.99 -10.58
C GLY A 147 14.40 -13.79 -10.72
N LEU A 148 14.48 -13.12 -11.87
CA LEU A 148 13.46 -12.18 -12.32
C LEU A 148 12.58 -12.88 -13.36
N GLU A 149 11.28 -12.83 -13.15
CA GLU A 149 10.29 -13.34 -14.08
C GLU A 149 9.52 -12.20 -14.73
N ASP A 150 9.37 -12.32 -16.04
CA ASP A 150 8.53 -11.44 -16.84
C ASP A 150 7.06 -11.70 -16.53
N VAL A 151 6.34 -10.62 -16.23
CA VAL A 151 4.91 -10.73 -15.96
C VAL A 151 4.14 -10.42 -17.23
N GLN A 152 3.40 -11.43 -17.67
CA GLN A 152 2.55 -11.38 -18.84
C GLN A 152 1.58 -10.18 -18.75
N GLY A 153 1.63 -9.28 -19.74
CA GLY A 153 0.59 -8.28 -20.00
C GLY A 153 0.89 -6.81 -19.68
N ASP A 154 1.85 -6.48 -18.80
CA ASP A 154 2.12 -5.07 -18.43
C ASP A 154 3.50 -4.57 -18.89
N GLY A 155 4.48 -5.46 -19.10
CA GLY A 155 5.86 -5.13 -19.56
C GLY A 155 6.65 -4.18 -18.64
N ARG A 156 6.00 -3.64 -17.59
CA ARG A 156 6.49 -2.62 -16.66
C ARG A 156 6.70 -3.19 -15.25
N SER A 157 6.24 -4.41 -15.03
CA SER A 157 6.21 -5.07 -13.73
C SER A 157 6.93 -6.42 -13.84
N TRP A 158 7.79 -6.71 -12.86
CA TRP A 158 8.60 -7.92 -12.81
C TRP A 158 8.34 -8.63 -11.49
N ALA A 159 8.34 -9.95 -11.52
CA ALA A 159 8.27 -10.76 -10.31
C ALA A 159 9.66 -11.23 -9.92
N ILE A 160 9.92 -11.31 -8.62
CA ILE A 160 11.07 -12.04 -8.09
C ILE A 160 10.59 -13.46 -7.79
N ALA A 161 11.28 -14.44 -8.37
CA ALA A 161 11.10 -15.84 -8.07
C ALA A 161 12.27 -16.34 -7.23
N MET A 162 11.96 -16.96 -6.10
CA MET A 162 12.94 -17.51 -5.17
C MET A 162 12.84 -19.03 -5.17
N HIS A 163 13.87 -19.69 -5.69
CA HIS A 163 14.00 -21.14 -5.64
C HIS A 163 14.81 -21.54 -4.41
N TYR A 164 14.23 -22.40 -3.59
CA TYR A 164 14.83 -22.87 -2.35
C TYR A 164 14.58 -24.36 -2.15
N VAL A 165 15.41 -24.96 -1.30
CA VAL A 165 15.22 -26.33 -0.81
C VAL A 165 14.59 -26.27 0.57
N ARG A 166 13.48 -26.99 0.75
CA ARG A 166 12.77 -27.13 2.01
C ARG A 166 13.54 -28.02 2.99
N PRO A 167 13.14 -28.06 4.28
CA PRO A 167 13.76 -28.95 5.25
C PRO A 167 13.59 -30.45 4.95
N ASP A 168 12.64 -30.80 4.08
CA ASP A 168 12.37 -32.16 3.60
C ASP A 168 13.11 -32.50 2.28
N ASP A 169 14.12 -31.68 1.91
CA ASP A 169 14.91 -31.77 0.68
C ASP A 169 14.13 -31.61 -0.63
N THR A 170 12.86 -31.20 -0.59
CA THR A 170 12.09 -30.88 -1.80
C THR A 170 12.34 -29.45 -2.28
N THR A 171 12.30 -29.24 -3.60
CA THR A 171 12.44 -27.91 -4.21
C THR A 171 11.11 -27.17 -4.25
N ALA A 172 11.11 -25.89 -3.94
CA ALA A 172 9.93 -25.04 -4.05
C ALA A 172 10.30 -23.64 -4.57
N VAL A 173 9.27 -22.94 -5.07
CA VAL A 173 9.38 -21.59 -5.62
C VAL A 173 8.44 -20.66 -4.87
N ALA A 174 8.91 -19.45 -4.56
CA ALA A 174 8.08 -18.37 -4.07
C ALA A 174 8.22 -17.17 -5.00
N THR A 175 7.09 -16.73 -5.57
CA THR A 175 7.07 -15.67 -6.58
C THR A 175 6.27 -14.46 -6.09
N PHE A 176 6.82 -13.26 -6.20
CA PHE A 176 6.13 -12.03 -5.77
C PHE A 176 6.59 -10.78 -6.51
N PHE A 177 5.73 -9.77 -6.56
CA PHE A 177 6.05 -8.46 -7.10
C PHE A 177 6.62 -7.54 -6.03
N VAL A 178 7.74 -6.88 -6.30
CA VAL A 178 8.36 -5.96 -5.34
C VAL A 178 7.78 -4.56 -5.48
N ARG A 179 7.59 -3.87 -4.35
CA ARG A 179 7.14 -2.48 -4.28
C ARG A 179 8.30 -1.56 -3.92
N SER A 180 8.21 -0.29 -4.35
CA SER A 180 9.31 0.67 -4.10
C SER A 180 9.54 1.01 -2.62
N ALA A 181 8.51 0.90 -1.78
CA ALA A 181 8.52 1.18 -0.35
C ALA A 181 7.25 0.63 0.33
N PRO A 182 7.23 0.49 1.66
CA PRO A 182 5.99 0.27 2.43
C PRO A 182 4.90 1.28 2.04
N GLY A 183 3.67 0.81 1.86
CA GLY A 183 2.51 1.61 1.44
C GLY A 183 2.53 2.07 -0.02
N SER A 184 3.59 1.82 -0.78
CA SER A 184 3.64 2.10 -2.21
C SER A 184 2.65 1.19 -2.96
N ARG A 185 1.93 1.75 -3.94
CA ARG A 185 1.24 0.98 -4.98
C ARG A 185 2.11 0.76 -6.21
N ARG A 186 3.19 1.54 -6.33
CA ARG A 186 4.14 1.45 -7.43
C ARG A 186 5.00 0.22 -7.23
N MET A 187 4.90 -0.70 -8.19
CA MET A 187 5.81 -1.83 -8.34
C MET A 187 7.19 -1.34 -8.78
N LEU A 188 8.21 -2.05 -8.35
CA LEU A 188 9.58 -1.83 -8.76
C LEU A 188 9.77 -2.46 -10.14
N GLY A 189 9.85 -1.61 -11.17
CA GLY A 189 10.20 -2.05 -12.51
C GLY A 189 11.67 -2.42 -12.64
N ARG A 190 12.05 -2.97 -13.80
CA ARG A 190 13.43 -3.31 -14.13
C ARG A 190 14.35 -2.10 -14.02
N GLY A 191 15.57 -2.34 -13.53
CA GLY A 191 16.62 -1.34 -13.41
C GLY A 191 17.49 -1.53 -12.16
N PRO A 192 18.40 -0.59 -11.89
CA PRO A 192 19.48 -0.78 -10.92
C PRO A 192 19.04 -1.02 -9.48
N ARG A 193 17.80 -0.65 -9.12
CA ARG A 193 17.25 -0.92 -7.79
C ARG A 193 16.76 -2.35 -7.64
N LEU A 194 16.10 -2.88 -8.68
CA LEU A 194 15.63 -4.26 -8.69
C LEU A 194 16.82 -5.22 -8.79
N GLU A 195 17.79 -4.91 -9.64
CA GLU A 195 19.03 -5.69 -9.79
C GLU A 195 19.84 -5.74 -8.50
N ARG A 196 19.98 -4.60 -7.80
CA ARG A 196 20.60 -4.58 -6.47
C ARG A 196 19.85 -5.43 -5.47
N LEU A 197 18.52 -5.32 -5.41
CA LEU A 197 17.72 -6.14 -4.51
C LEU A 197 17.91 -7.64 -4.79
N VAL A 198 17.88 -8.05 -6.06
CA VAL A 198 18.14 -9.45 -6.46
C VAL A 198 19.54 -9.87 -6.02
N ALA A 199 20.56 -9.04 -6.26
CA ALA A 199 21.93 -9.32 -5.83
C ALA A 199 22.09 -9.37 -4.31
N ASP A 200 21.33 -8.58 -3.56
CA ASP A 200 21.34 -8.56 -2.10
C ASP A 200 20.64 -9.82 -1.55
N LEU A 201 19.47 -10.18 -2.07
CA LEU A 201 18.78 -11.43 -1.74
C LEU A 201 19.63 -12.66 -2.09
N ALA A 202 20.33 -12.62 -3.22
CA ALA A 202 21.24 -13.70 -3.61
C ALA A 202 22.50 -13.77 -2.73
N ARG A 203 22.92 -12.65 -2.13
CA ARG A 203 24.06 -12.57 -1.20
C ARG A 203 23.71 -13.03 0.20
N GLU A 204 22.45 -12.94 0.62
CA GLU A 204 21.98 -13.54 1.88
C GLU A 204 22.03 -15.07 1.88
N ARG A 205 22.39 -15.69 0.75
CA ARG A 205 22.80 -17.09 0.67
C ARG A 205 23.86 -17.38 1.74
N ILE A 206 23.43 -18.14 2.75
CA ILE A 206 24.23 -18.62 3.87
C ILE A 206 25.59 -19.12 3.38
N VAL A 207 26.63 -18.46 3.90
CA VAL A 207 27.97 -19.00 4.07
C VAL A 207 27.80 -20.25 4.95
N ALA A 208 28.08 -21.41 4.35
CA ALA A 208 27.97 -22.72 4.98
C ALA A 208 28.68 -22.79 6.34
#